data_AF-A0A3B9IWW9-F1
#
_entry.id   AF-A0A3B9IWW9-F1
#
_cell.length_a   1.000
_cell.length_b   1.000
_cell.length_c   1.000
_cell.angle_alpha   90.00
_cell.angle_beta   90.00
_cell.angle_gamma   90.00
#
_symmetry.space_group_name_H-M   'P 1'
#
loop_
_entity.id
_entity.type
_entity.pdbx_description
1 polymer ?
#
loop_
_entity_poly.entity_id
_entity_poly.type
_entity_poly.pdbx_seq_one_letter_code
_entity_poly.pdbx_strand_id
1 'polypeptide(L)'
;MNHDICLNIHYSAPKDVWDRIGTVYESMPYWDSEEKSFPHWVGDNINLTASVEAGGIQISGDMPEKIWNEWYKLFKEKLTDALGYEIGEPEYGYKFKFWKPFEKKYSDIKSIDRQKIVFNDRSTFFWEYFDSHERNITAKPPYFHFFSEFIELFIYFDDDKIFSGRNKKNFRDFQLKLNETGINTLDLS
;
A
#
# COMPACT_ATOMS: atom_id res chain seq x y z
N MET A 1 -3.86 -26.62 16.08
CA MET A 1 -2.71 -25.71 16.27
C MET A 1 -3.19 -24.38 15.76
N ASN A 2 -3.08 -23.35 16.59
CA ASN A 2 -3.60 -22.05 16.26
C ASN A 2 -2.61 -21.30 15.37
N HIS A 3 -3.11 -20.67 14.31
CA HIS A 3 -2.37 -19.83 13.38
C HIS A 3 -2.97 -18.43 13.40
N ASP A 4 -2.13 -17.43 13.23
CA ASP A 4 -2.52 -16.02 13.14
C ASP A 4 -1.49 -15.32 12.24
N ILE A 5 -1.94 -14.86 11.08
CA ILE A 5 -1.11 -14.20 10.07
C ILE A 5 -1.81 -12.95 9.55
N CYS A 6 -1.04 -11.99 9.04
CA CYS A 6 -1.59 -10.77 8.45
C CYS A 6 -0.97 -10.47 7.08
N LEU A 7 -1.77 -10.49 6.02
CA LEU A 7 -1.34 -10.33 4.64
C LEU A 7 -1.35 -8.88 4.19
N ASN A 8 -0.39 -8.50 3.33
CA ASN A 8 -0.12 -7.18 2.76
C ASN A 8 -1.21 -6.62 1.80
N ILE A 9 -2.48 -6.92 2.05
CA ILE A 9 -3.63 -6.44 1.30
C ILE A 9 -4.31 -5.35 2.12
N HIS A 10 -4.19 -4.10 1.68
CA HIS A 10 -4.71 -2.96 2.43
C HIS A 10 -6.25 -2.91 2.40
N TYR A 11 -6.88 -2.58 3.52
CA TYR A 11 -8.35 -2.53 3.66
C TYR A 11 -9.05 -1.59 2.66
N SER A 12 -8.32 -0.60 2.14
CA SER A 12 -8.83 0.37 1.16
C SER A 12 -8.88 -0.15 -0.28
N ALA A 13 -8.58 -1.44 -0.51
CA ALA A 13 -8.68 -2.06 -1.82
C ALA A 13 -10.08 -1.82 -2.44
N PRO A 14 -10.17 -1.62 -3.76
CA PRO A 14 -11.44 -1.35 -4.43
C PRO A 14 -12.30 -2.62 -4.50
N LYS A 15 -13.60 -2.44 -4.77
CA LYS A 15 -14.59 -3.54 -4.75
C LYS A 15 -14.19 -4.70 -5.66
N ASP A 16 -13.71 -4.42 -6.86
CA ASP A 16 -13.30 -5.44 -7.84
C ASP A 16 -12.09 -6.27 -7.38
N VAL A 17 -11.25 -5.72 -6.50
CA VAL A 17 -10.18 -6.48 -5.83
C VAL A 17 -10.78 -7.36 -4.74
N TRP A 18 -11.72 -6.85 -3.94
CA TRP A 18 -12.42 -7.66 -2.95
C TRP A 18 -13.24 -8.79 -3.57
N ASP A 19 -13.88 -8.57 -4.72
CA ASP A 19 -14.62 -9.60 -5.46
C ASP A 19 -13.68 -10.74 -5.91
N ARG A 20 -12.47 -10.39 -6.35
CA ARG A 20 -11.41 -11.37 -6.70
C ARG A 20 -10.91 -12.14 -5.48
N ILE A 21 -10.70 -11.45 -4.36
CA ILE A 21 -10.31 -12.09 -3.08
C ILE A 21 -11.40 -13.07 -2.63
N GLY A 22 -12.68 -12.68 -2.71
CA GLY A 22 -13.81 -13.55 -2.41
C GLY A 22 -13.83 -14.81 -3.27
N THR A 23 -13.55 -14.67 -4.57
CA THR A 23 -13.43 -15.84 -5.47
C THR A 23 -12.29 -16.77 -5.04
N VAL A 24 -11.15 -16.21 -4.60
CA VAL A 24 -10.06 -17.02 -4.04
C VAL A 24 -10.52 -17.75 -2.78
N TYR A 25 -11.18 -17.05 -1.84
CA TYR A 25 -11.68 -17.63 -0.59
C TYR A 25 -12.59 -18.84 -0.83
N GLU A 26 -13.58 -18.67 -1.71
CA GLU A 26 -14.53 -19.71 -2.10
C GLU A 26 -13.85 -20.91 -2.79
N SER A 27 -12.71 -20.68 -3.43
CA SER A 27 -11.95 -21.72 -4.13
C SER A 27 -10.99 -22.51 -3.24
N MET A 28 -10.82 -22.12 -1.97
CA MET A 28 -9.92 -22.79 -1.06
C MET A 28 -10.56 -24.04 -0.45
N PRO A 29 -9.79 -25.12 -0.21
CA PRO A 29 -10.29 -26.28 0.52
C PRO A 29 -10.87 -25.87 1.87
N TYR A 30 -11.89 -26.60 2.30
CA TYR A 30 -12.63 -26.40 3.54
C TYR A 30 -13.50 -25.14 3.58
N TRP A 31 -13.69 -24.44 2.45
CA TRP A 31 -14.60 -23.29 2.41
C TRP A 31 -16.00 -23.68 2.85
N ASP A 32 -16.53 -22.96 3.82
CA ASP A 32 -17.90 -23.17 4.28
C ASP A 32 -18.84 -22.20 3.54
N SER A 33 -19.62 -22.78 2.63
CA SER A 33 -20.58 -22.05 1.80
C SER A 33 -21.91 -21.75 2.50
N GLU A 34 -22.17 -22.35 3.67
CA GLU A 34 -23.46 -22.21 4.37
C GLU A 34 -23.53 -20.92 5.19
N GLU A 35 -22.43 -20.56 5.84
CA GLU A 35 -22.31 -19.31 6.60
C GLU A 35 -21.77 -18.18 5.72
N LYS A 36 -22.42 -17.01 5.79
CA LYS A 36 -22.25 -15.91 4.83
C LYS A 36 -21.86 -14.59 5.49
N SER A 37 -21.80 -14.55 6.82
CA SER A 37 -21.52 -13.33 7.55
C SER A 37 -20.04 -12.95 7.53
N PHE A 38 -19.13 -13.92 7.42
CA PHE A 38 -17.70 -13.71 7.25
C PHE A 38 -17.02 -14.90 6.54
N PRO A 39 -15.85 -14.68 5.90
CA PRO A 39 -15.11 -15.77 5.29
C PRO A 39 -14.54 -16.73 6.34
N HIS A 40 -14.78 -18.02 6.15
CA HIS A 40 -14.32 -19.05 7.08
C HIS A 40 -14.19 -20.40 6.39
N TRP A 41 -13.36 -21.26 6.99
CA TRP A 41 -13.06 -22.60 6.50
C TRP A 41 -13.17 -23.61 7.63
N VAL A 42 -13.99 -24.65 7.44
CA VAL A 42 -14.38 -25.60 8.48
C VAL A 42 -14.17 -27.05 8.01
N GLY A 43 -13.65 -27.89 8.91
CA GLY A 43 -13.41 -29.31 8.68
C GLY A 43 -13.02 -30.03 9.96
N ASP A 44 -12.57 -31.28 9.86
CA ASP A 44 -12.10 -32.05 11.02
C ASP A 44 -10.87 -31.38 11.66
N ASN A 45 -11.03 -30.83 12.87
CA ASN A 45 -10.04 -29.99 13.57
C ASN A 45 -9.58 -28.75 12.77
N ILE A 46 -10.44 -28.24 11.88
CA ILE A 46 -10.19 -27.03 11.09
C ILE A 46 -11.29 -26.01 11.39
N ASN A 47 -10.87 -24.81 11.79
CA ASN A 47 -11.73 -23.66 11.97
C ASN A 47 -10.89 -22.39 11.75
N LEU A 48 -10.82 -21.91 10.51
CA LEU A 48 -10.13 -20.67 10.15
C LEU A 48 -11.14 -19.60 9.78
N THR A 49 -10.80 -18.34 10.05
CA THR A 49 -11.57 -17.18 9.63
C THR A 49 -10.66 -16.15 8.95
N ALA A 50 -11.24 -15.28 8.13
CA ALA A 50 -10.58 -14.09 7.63
C ALA A 50 -11.27 -12.82 8.10
N SER A 51 -10.50 -11.82 8.51
CA SER A 51 -10.99 -10.47 8.80
C SER A 51 -10.15 -9.41 8.10
N VAL A 52 -10.74 -8.22 7.93
CA VAL A 52 -10.04 -7.05 7.40
C VAL A 52 -9.66 -6.16 8.58
N GLU A 53 -8.36 -6.05 8.84
CA GLU A 53 -7.80 -5.26 9.91
C GLU A 53 -7.02 -4.04 9.37
N ALA A 54 -6.69 -3.11 10.26
CA ALA A 54 -5.83 -1.97 9.89
C ALA A 54 -4.45 -2.42 9.37
N GLY A 55 -3.98 -3.58 9.82
CA GLY A 55 -2.71 -4.20 9.40
C GLY A 55 -2.81 -5.02 8.10
N GLY A 56 -3.99 -5.16 7.50
CA GLY A 56 -4.19 -5.98 6.31
C GLY A 56 -5.24 -7.06 6.53
N ILE A 57 -5.22 -8.10 5.68
CA ILE A 57 -6.14 -9.24 5.84
C ILE A 57 -5.56 -10.18 6.88
N GLN A 58 -6.27 -10.38 7.99
CA GLN A 58 -5.89 -11.35 9.00
C GLN A 58 -6.53 -12.70 8.68
N ILE A 59 -5.75 -13.78 8.74
CA ILE A 59 -6.26 -15.16 8.75
C ILE A 59 -5.90 -15.75 10.11
N SER A 60 -6.90 -16.22 10.85
CA SER A 60 -6.67 -16.77 12.18
C SER A 60 -7.55 -17.98 12.48
N GLY A 61 -7.08 -18.85 13.37
CA GLY A 61 -7.86 -19.99 13.85
C GLY A 61 -7.06 -21.29 13.91
N ASP A 62 -7.76 -22.42 13.93
CA ASP A 62 -7.16 -23.74 14.07
C ASP A 62 -7.05 -24.48 12.75
N MET A 63 -5.86 -25.02 12.46
CA MET A 63 -5.64 -25.98 11.39
C MET A 63 -4.44 -26.89 11.73
N PRO A 64 -4.50 -28.21 11.45
CA PRO A 64 -3.34 -29.09 11.65
C PRO A 64 -2.15 -28.61 10.81
N GLU A 65 -0.95 -28.58 11.41
CA GLU A 65 0.25 -27.96 10.80
C GLU A 65 0.58 -28.48 9.39
N LYS A 66 0.43 -29.78 9.16
CA LYS A 66 0.65 -30.39 7.84
C LYS A 66 -0.32 -29.84 6.78
N ILE A 67 -1.59 -29.68 7.14
CA ILE A 67 -2.62 -29.14 6.24
C ILE A 67 -2.38 -27.65 6.05
N TRP A 68 -2.08 -26.92 7.13
CA TRP A 68 -1.80 -25.49 7.10
C TRP A 68 -0.68 -25.12 6.12
N ASN A 69 0.45 -25.84 6.15
CA ASN A 69 1.58 -25.52 5.28
C ASN A 69 1.22 -25.60 3.79
N GLU A 70 0.43 -26.59 3.40
CA GLU A 70 -0.06 -26.74 2.02
C GLU A 70 -1.16 -25.71 1.70
N TRP A 71 -2.10 -25.53 2.63
CA TRP A 71 -3.22 -24.59 2.48
C TRP A 71 -2.74 -23.16 2.35
N TYR A 72 -1.85 -22.71 3.24
CA TYR A 72 -1.32 -21.34 3.27
C TYR A 72 -0.49 -21.03 2.03
N LYS A 73 0.35 -21.98 1.60
CA LYS A 73 1.09 -21.85 0.35
C LYS A 73 0.15 -21.67 -0.85
N LEU A 74 -0.85 -22.54 -0.99
CA LEU A 74 -1.85 -22.46 -2.06
C LEU A 74 -2.63 -21.14 -2.00
N PHE A 75 -2.98 -20.69 -0.80
CA PHE A 75 -3.72 -19.45 -0.58
C PHE A 75 -2.95 -18.24 -1.09
N LYS A 76 -1.68 -18.11 -0.68
CA LYS A 76 -0.79 -17.03 -1.15
C LYS A 76 -0.59 -17.08 -2.65
N GLU A 77 -0.38 -18.26 -3.23
CA GLU A 77 -0.22 -18.44 -4.68
C GLU A 77 -1.47 -17.95 -5.42
N LYS A 78 -2.66 -18.39 -5.02
CA LYS A 78 -3.92 -17.95 -5.64
C LYS A 78 -4.18 -16.46 -5.48
N LEU A 79 -3.91 -15.88 -4.31
CA LEU A 79 -4.05 -14.44 -4.10
C LEU A 79 -3.04 -13.66 -4.96
N THR A 80 -1.79 -14.12 -5.04
CA THR A 80 -0.75 -13.52 -5.88
C THR A 80 -1.17 -13.52 -7.34
N ASP A 81 -1.64 -14.66 -7.85
CA ASP A 81 -2.13 -14.80 -9.23
C ASP A 81 -3.34 -13.90 -9.50
N ALA A 82 -4.31 -13.83 -8.57
CA ALA A 82 -5.53 -13.06 -8.73
C ALA A 82 -5.30 -11.54 -8.68
N LEU A 83 -4.30 -11.10 -7.90
CA LEU A 83 -4.06 -9.68 -7.62
C LEU A 83 -2.90 -9.10 -8.42
N GLY A 84 -2.02 -9.93 -8.97
CA GLY A 84 -0.92 -9.53 -9.84
C GLY A 84 0.29 -8.95 -9.11
N TYR A 85 0.42 -9.16 -7.80
CA TYR A 85 1.58 -8.79 -7.00
C TYR A 85 1.79 -9.80 -5.87
N GLU A 86 3.01 -9.87 -5.35
CA GLU A 86 3.36 -10.83 -4.30
C GLU A 86 2.57 -10.61 -3.00
N ILE A 87 1.90 -11.67 -2.55
CA ILE A 87 1.16 -11.68 -1.29
C ILE A 87 1.97 -12.35 -0.19
N GLY A 88 1.97 -11.75 1.00
CA GLY A 88 2.66 -12.25 2.17
C GLY A 88 2.58 -11.28 3.35
N GLU A 89 3.26 -11.61 4.43
CA GLU A 89 3.13 -10.84 5.67
C GLU A 89 4.11 -9.66 5.67
N PRO A 90 3.67 -8.42 5.97
CA PRO A 90 4.53 -7.25 5.93
C PRO A 90 5.78 -7.35 6.81
N GLU A 91 5.74 -8.12 7.90
CA GLU A 91 6.90 -8.37 8.78
C GLU A 91 8.06 -9.09 8.08
N TYR A 92 7.80 -9.81 6.99
CA TYR A 92 8.81 -10.43 6.14
C TYR A 92 9.19 -9.57 4.92
N GLY A 93 8.78 -8.30 4.89
CA GLY A 93 9.17 -7.33 3.85
C GLY A 93 8.20 -7.20 2.68
N TYR A 94 7.03 -7.84 2.74
CA TYR A 94 5.99 -7.71 1.72
C TYR A 94 5.35 -6.30 1.76
N LYS A 95 5.34 -5.61 0.62
CA LYS A 95 4.84 -4.22 0.52
C LYS A 95 3.32 -4.18 0.34
N PHE A 96 2.66 -3.22 0.96
CA PHE A 96 1.24 -2.94 0.67
C PHE A 96 1.07 -2.30 -0.69
N LYS A 97 0.03 -2.71 -1.42
CA LYS A 97 -0.47 -1.97 -2.59
C LYS A 97 -1.58 -1.00 -2.17
N PHE A 98 -1.50 0.22 -2.67
CA PHE A 98 -2.51 1.26 -2.52
C PHE A 98 -3.10 1.60 -3.88
N TRP A 99 -4.41 1.51 -4.01
CA TRP A 99 -5.12 1.75 -5.28
C TRP A 99 -5.56 3.20 -5.48
N LYS A 100 -5.35 4.04 -4.48
CA LYS A 100 -5.64 5.47 -4.56
C LYS A 100 -4.36 6.25 -4.26
N PRO A 101 -4.02 7.25 -5.08
CA PRO A 101 -2.90 8.13 -4.77
C PRO A 101 -3.10 8.86 -3.45
N PHE A 102 -1.99 9.05 -2.74
CA PHE A 102 -1.93 9.95 -1.61
C PHE A 102 -1.72 11.37 -2.12
N GLU A 103 -2.62 12.27 -1.77
CA GLU A 103 -2.51 13.68 -2.12
C GLU A 103 -2.17 14.49 -0.87
N LYS A 104 -1.07 15.24 -0.94
CA LYS A 104 -0.56 16.09 0.14
C LYS A 104 -0.24 17.48 -0.39
N LYS A 105 -0.19 18.46 0.51
CA LYS A 105 0.28 19.81 0.19
C LYS A 105 1.72 20.00 0.63
N TYR A 106 2.44 20.86 -0.08
CA TYR A 106 3.77 21.30 0.34
C TYR A 106 3.75 21.93 1.74
N SER A 107 2.74 22.75 2.03
CA SER A 107 2.55 23.37 3.36
C SER A 107 2.32 22.35 4.49
N ASP A 108 1.91 21.13 4.17
CA ASP A 108 1.70 20.06 5.14
C ASP A 108 2.98 19.28 5.47
N ILE A 109 4.10 19.55 4.78
CA ILE A 109 5.37 18.90 5.07
C ILE A 109 5.88 19.36 6.43
N LYS A 110 6.00 18.40 7.35
CA LYS A 110 6.55 18.60 8.68
C LYS A 110 8.07 18.50 8.67
N SER A 111 8.61 17.47 8.02
CA SER A 111 10.05 17.24 7.91
C SER A 111 10.39 16.37 6.71
N ILE A 112 11.62 16.50 6.22
CA ILE A 112 12.20 15.69 5.16
C ILE A 112 13.66 15.43 5.50
N ASP A 113 14.08 14.18 5.33
CA ASP A 113 15.46 13.73 5.49
C ASP A 113 15.81 12.71 4.39
N ARG A 114 17.02 12.14 4.45
CA ARG A 114 17.52 11.19 3.44
C ARG A 114 16.75 9.88 3.33
N GLN A 115 15.91 9.54 4.31
CA GLN A 115 15.16 8.29 4.34
C GLN A 115 13.68 8.51 4.05
N LYS A 116 13.11 9.63 4.48
CA LYS A 116 11.66 9.83 4.47
C LYS A 116 11.20 11.27 4.39
N ILE A 117 9.91 11.41 4.09
CA ILE A 117 9.12 12.62 4.25
C ILE A 117 7.99 12.36 5.25
N VAL A 118 7.76 13.35 6.13
CA VAL A 118 6.73 13.30 7.17
C VAL A 118 5.84 14.52 7.03
N PHE A 119 4.54 14.29 7.11
CA PHE A 119 3.51 15.33 7.04
C PHE A 119 2.92 15.65 8.42
N ASN A 120 2.22 16.78 8.52
CA ASN A 120 1.61 17.26 9.77
C ASN A 120 0.54 16.30 10.32
N ASP A 121 -0.14 15.56 9.46
CA ASP A 121 -1.10 14.50 9.82
C ASP A 121 -0.43 13.20 10.29
N ARG A 122 0.91 13.20 10.43
CA ARG A 122 1.78 12.07 10.81
C ARG A 122 1.92 10.99 9.76
N SER A 123 1.34 11.14 8.57
CA SER A 123 1.67 10.26 7.45
C SER A 123 3.16 10.37 7.13
N THR A 124 3.78 9.21 6.91
CA THR A 124 5.22 9.07 6.69
C THR A 124 5.43 8.20 5.46
N PHE A 125 6.25 8.69 4.53
CA PHE A 125 6.61 7.96 3.32
C PHE A 125 8.12 7.84 3.25
N PHE A 126 8.60 6.62 3.05
CA PHE A 126 10.03 6.35 2.89
C PHE A 126 10.38 6.41 1.41
N TRP A 127 11.52 6.99 1.08
CA TRP A 127 11.91 7.17 -0.33
C TRP A 127 12.08 5.84 -1.07
N GLU A 128 12.46 4.77 -0.36
CA GLU A 128 12.56 3.41 -0.90
C GLU A 128 11.21 2.77 -1.31
N TYR A 129 10.09 3.43 -1.00
CA TYR A 129 8.76 2.99 -1.45
C TYR A 129 8.49 3.40 -2.90
N PHE A 130 9.24 4.36 -3.42
CA PHE A 130 9.10 4.89 -4.77
C PHE A 130 10.30 4.44 -5.60
N ASP A 131 10.05 4.05 -6.85
CA ASP A 131 11.11 3.74 -7.82
C ASP A 131 11.27 4.87 -8.85
N SER A 132 10.27 5.75 -8.95
CA SER A 132 10.15 6.78 -9.95
C SER A 132 9.57 8.06 -9.38
N HIS A 133 9.87 9.17 -10.05
CA HIS A 133 9.32 10.48 -9.71
C HIS A 133 9.26 11.39 -10.94
N GLU A 134 8.29 12.29 -10.93
CA GLU A 134 8.12 13.34 -11.94
C GLU A 134 7.61 14.62 -11.27
N ARG A 135 7.50 15.69 -12.06
CA ARG A 135 6.87 16.93 -11.63
C ARG A 135 6.11 17.57 -12.79
N ASN A 136 5.02 18.24 -12.46
CA ASN A 136 4.34 19.11 -13.40
C ASN A 136 4.22 20.52 -12.82
N ILE A 137 5.13 21.39 -13.26
CA ILE A 137 5.19 22.79 -12.82
C ILE A 137 4.17 23.68 -13.53
N THR A 138 3.47 23.15 -14.55
CA THR A 138 2.46 23.87 -15.34
C THR A 138 1.02 23.47 -14.99
N ALA A 139 0.85 22.39 -14.22
CA ALA A 139 -0.43 21.98 -13.65
C ALA A 139 -1.00 23.07 -12.71
N LYS A 140 -2.30 22.97 -12.45
CA LYS A 140 -3.04 23.87 -11.56
C LYS A 140 -3.83 23.03 -10.54
N PRO A 141 -3.28 22.73 -9.35
CA PRO A 141 -1.98 23.20 -8.83
C PRO A 141 -0.76 22.41 -9.34
N PRO A 142 0.44 23.03 -9.37
CA PRO A 142 1.70 22.35 -9.65
C PRO A 142 2.00 21.26 -8.63
N TYR A 143 2.70 20.20 -9.04
CA TYR A 143 3.02 19.08 -8.15
C TYR A 143 4.35 18.41 -8.41
N PHE A 144 4.83 17.70 -7.39
CA PHE A 144 5.73 16.55 -7.52
C PHE A 144 4.92 15.27 -7.36
N HIS A 145 5.24 14.26 -8.15
CA HIS A 145 4.61 12.96 -8.11
C HIS A 145 5.70 11.91 -7.91
N PHE A 146 5.59 11.13 -6.83
CA PHE A 146 6.47 10.02 -6.51
C PHE A 146 5.65 8.75 -6.60
N PHE A 147 6.16 7.74 -7.30
CA PHE A 147 5.37 6.54 -7.57
C PHE A 147 6.21 5.28 -7.66
N SER A 148 5.52 4.17 -7.47
CA SER A 148 5.92 2.81 -7.83
C SER A 148 4.65 2.03 -8.19
N GLU A 149 4.80 0.75 -8.51
CA GLU A 149 3.64 -0.14 -8.73
C GLU A 149 2.72 -0.28 -7.49
N PHE A 150 3.21 0.07 -6.30
CA PHE A 150 2.53 -0.17 -5.03
C PHE A 150 1.92 1.07 -4.42
N ILE A 151 2.43 2.26 -4.75
CA ILE A 151 2.04 3.49 -4.07
C ILE A 151 2.32 4.71 -4.94
N GLU A 152 1.41 5.67 -4.88
CA GLU A 152 1.54 6.98 -5.53
C GLU A 152 1.38 8.09 -4.49
N LEU A 153 2.25 9.10 -4.54
CA LEU A 153 2.22 10.27 -3.69
C LEU A 153 2.35 11.53 -4.54
N PHE A 154 1.31 12.34 -4.55
CA PHE A 154 1.30 13.69 -5.10
C PHE A 154 1.53 14.71 -3.98
N ILE A 155 2.46 15.63 -4.21
CA ILE A 155 2.73 16.78 -3.36
C ILE A 155 2.44 18.03 -4.16
N TYR A 156 1.28 18.64 -3.91
CA TYR A 156 0.81 19.84 -4.57
C TYR A 156 1.36 21.10 -3.88
N PHE A 157 1.73 22.10 -4.67
CA PHE A 157 2.00 23.44 -4.15
C PHE A 157 0.69 24.18 -3.91
N ASP A 158 0.64 24.97 -2.84
CA ASP A 158 -0.58 25.63 -2.37
C ASP A 158 -1.15 26.69 -3.34
N ASP A 159 -0.38 27.13 -4.33
CA ASP A 159 -0.78 28.15 -5.30
C ASP A 159 -0.11 27.92 -6.67
N ASP A 160 -0.90 28.12 -7.72
CA ASP A 160 -0.57 27.91 -9.12
C ASP A 160 0.58 28.80 -9.63
N LYS A 161 0.86 29.93 -8.97
CA LYS A 161 1.88 30.89 -9.40
C LYS A 161 3.28 30.53 -8.91
N ILE A 162 3.77 29.36 -9.29
CA ILE A 162 5.03 28.79 -8.77
C ILE A 162 6.27 29.63 -9.06
N PHE A 163 6.26 30.47 -10.10
CA PHE A 163 7.39 31.33 -10.45
C PHE A 163 7.37 32.71 -9.80
N SER A 164 6.44 32.97 -8.88
CA SER A 164 6.30 34.27 -8.21
C SER A 164 6.41 34.16 -6.69
N GLY A 165 6.96 35.21 -6.06
CA GLY A 165 6.95 35.41 -4.62
C GLY A 165 7.43 34.22 -3.79
N ARG A 166 6.62 33.84 -2.79
CA ARG A 166 6.93 32.79 -1.81
C ARG A 166 6.94 31.38 -2.43
N ASN A 167 6.12 31.10 -3.43
CA ASN A 167 6.04 29.76 -4.04
C ASN A 167 7.31 29.40 -4.82
N LYS A 168 7.94 30.38 -5.49
CA LYS A 168 9.24 30.17 -6.15
C LYS A 168 10.31 29.76 -5.16
N LYS A 169 10.30 30.35 -3.96
CA LYS A 169 11.21 29.98 -2.89
C LYS A 169 10.88 28.56 -2.39
N ASN A 170 9.61 28.30 -2.06
CA ASN A 170 9.17 26.98 -1.59
C ASN A 170 9.52 25.85 -2.57
N PHE A 171 9.31 26.05 -3.87
CA PHE A 171 9.67 25.08 -4.89
C PHE A 171 11.17 24.81 -4.94
N ARG A 172 12.00 25.87 -4.93
CA ARG A 172 13.47 25.74 -4.90
C ARG A 172 13.95 25.06 -3.62
N ASP A 173 13.41 25.45 -2.48
CA ASP A 173 13.75 24.88 -1.18
C ASP A 173 13.40 23.39 -1.15
N PHE A 174 12.24 23.00 -1.70
CA PHE A 174 11.87 21.60 -1.81
C PHE A 174 12.80 20.82 -2.74
N GLN A 175 13.08 21.36 -3.92
CA GLN A 175 13.98 20.75 -4.88
C GLN A 175 15.40 20.55 -4.32
N LEU A 176 15.93 21.52 -3.58
CA LEU A 176 17.21 21.40 -2.90
C LEU A 176 17.20 20.26 -1.88
N LYS A 177 16.14 20.17 -1.07
CA LYS A 177 15.97 19.08 -0.10
C LYS A 177 15.90 17.73 -0.78
N LEU A 178 15.16 17.59 -1.88
CA LEU A 178 15.11 16.35 -2.66
C LEU A 178 16.49 15.98 -3.24
N ASN A 179 17.25 16.96 -3.74
CA ASN A 179 18.60 16.70 -4.21
C ASN A 179 19.53 16.20 -3.08
N GLU A 180 19.37 16.71 -1.85
CA GLU A 180 20.11 16.26 -0.66
C GLU A 180 19.74 14.82 -0.22
N THR A 181 18.56 14.33 -0.62
CA THR A 181 18.15 12.92 -0.45
C THR A 181 18.60 12.02 -1.61
N GLY A 182 19.25 12.59 -2.64
CA GLY A 182 19.67 11.86 -3.84
C GLY A 182 18.60 11.78 -4.93
N ILE A 183 17.45 12.43 -4.76
CA ILE A 183 16.37 12.49 -5.74
C ILE A 183 16.60 13.70 -6.64
N ASN A 184 17.21 13.48 -7.80
CA ASN A 184 17.40 14.54 -8.79
C ASN A 184 16.11 14.76 -9.59
N THR A 185 15.58 15.98 -9.53
CA THR A 185 14.34 16.36 -10.24
C THR A 185 14.61 17.33 -11.40
N LEU A 186 15.87 17.52 -11.80
CA LEU A 186 16.27 18.43 -12.88
C LEU A 186 16.15 17.83 -14.28
N ASP A 187 15.85 16.54 -14.42
CA ASP A 187 15.70 15.93 -15.74
C ASP A 187 14.31 16.23 -16.31
N LEU A 188 14.32 16.74 -17.55
CA LEU A 188 13.19 17.12 -18.42
C LEU A 188 12.53 18.48 -18.10
N SER A 189 13.25 19.55 -18.46
CA SER A 189 12.64 20.75 -19.05
C SER A 189 12.66 20.65 -20.57
#